data_AF-L0DPC0-F1
#
_entry.id   AF-L0DPC0-F1
#
_cell.length_a   1.000
_cell.length_b   1.000
_cell.length_c   1.000
_cell.angle_alpha   90.00
_cell.angle_beta   90.00
_cell.angle_gamma   90.00
#
_symmetry.space_group_name_H-M   'P 1'
#
loop_
_entity.id
_entity.type
_entity.pdbx_description
1 polymer ?
#
loop_
_entity_poly.entity_id
_entity_poly.type
_entity_poly.pdbx_seq_one_letter_code
_entity_poly.pdbx_strand_id
1 'polypeptide(L)'
;MRDENPGSEPARHSGPDRAVAEREGPLNGSRGRPETSGWVIETVISPFHCLYQDALHFHTQSHLRLVRSESEASRLARGALLLYIASAEALVHQAAVELGRPELTALIADPGRPSPLADAWRLLPAIVAEGPTGAFDTELAPWPQFAEMLALRTSWLYPGPAAQRKAYYRSPRSDAAYEPLEPHQTPSGLPVSPDSLLYPRTGLPRDPYALRPRHLDTARSVLDAAIEGLDRRLGGALTRNQRHRKEPVRVVYPQQK
;
A
#
# COMPACT_ATOMS: atom_id res chain seq x y z
N MET A 1 23.00 -6.88 44.86
CA MET A 1 22.19 -6.21 43.83
C MET A 1 22.03 -7.16 42.68
N ARG A 2 20.87 -7.80 42.61
CA ARG A 2 20.41 -8.61 41.48
C ARG A 2 19.36 -7.74 40.79
N ASP A 3 19.58 -7.39 39.53
CA ASP A 3 18.55 -6.76 38.71
C ASP A 3 18.02 -7.79 37.72
N GLU A 4 16.70 -7.91 37.78
CA GLU A 4 15.87 -8.87 37.08
C GLU A 4 15.59 -8.40 35.66
N ASN A 5 15.53 -9.38 34.77
CA ASN A 5 15.01 -9.25 33.42
C ASN A 5 13.50 -9.54 33.48
N PRO A 6 12.64 -8.77 32.82
CA PRO A 6 11.41 -9.36 32.32
C PRO A 6 11.12 -9.05 30.84
N GLY A 7 11.01 -10.15 30.10
CA GLY A 7 10.14 -10.42 28.95
C GLY A 7 9.57 -9.26 28.13
N SER A 8 10.06 -9.12 26.91
CA SER A 8 9.32 -8.47 25.82
C SER A 8 8.36 -9.49 25.18
N GLU A 9 7.07 -9.42 25.52
CA GLU A 9 6.01 -10.11 24.80
C GLU A 9 5.83 -9.52 23.38
N PRO A 10 5.54 -10.35 22.34
CA PRO A 10 5.21 -9.84 21.02
C PRO A 10 3.78 -9.26 20.96
N ALA A 11 3.63 -8.24 20.12
CA ALA A 11 2.41 -7.47 19.94
C ALA A 11 1.16 -8.32 19.65
N ARG A 12 0.09 -7.99 20.37
CA ARG A 12 -1.24 -8.62 20.33
C ARG A 12 -1.87 -8.49 18.94
N HIS A 13 -2.57 -9.56 18.53
CA HIS A 13 -3.34 -9.65 17.29
C HIS A 13 -4.40 -8.54 17.18
N SER A 14 -4.32 -7.71 16.13
CA SER A 14 -5.39 -6.79 15.75
C SER A 14 -6.39 -7.51 14.85
N GLY A 15 -7.30 -8.27 15.47
CA GLY A 15 -8.62 -8.56 14.90
C GLY A 15 -9.63 -7.47 15.26
N PRO A 16 -10.91 -7.58 14.85
CA PRO A 16 -11.94 -6.60 15.20
C PRO A 16 -12.01 -6.43 16.73
N ASP A 17 -12.10 -5.18 17.17
CA ASP A 17 -11.94 -4.75 18.57
C ASP A 17 -12.61 -5.71 19.58
N ARG A 18 -11.81 -6.27 20.49
CA ARG A 18 -12.27 -7.06 21.66
C ARG A 18 -13.17 -6.29 22.63
N ALA A 19 -13.39 -4.99 22.40
CA ALA A 19 -14.08 -4.08 23.31
C ALA A 19 -15.59 -4.35 23.48
N VAL A 20 -16.17 -5.31 22.74
CA VAL A 20 -17.58 -5.72 22.91
C VAL A 20 -17.75 -6.85 23.95
N ALA A 21 -16.67 -7.47 24.43
CA ALA A 21 -16.75 -8.66 25.30
C ALA A 21 -16.73 -8.39 26.82
N GLU A 22 -16.57 -7.14 27.29
CA GLU A 22 -16.38 -6.84 28.72
C GLU A 22 -17.37 -5.80 29.28
N ARG A 23 -18.66 -6.03 29.07
CA ARG A 23 -19.71 -5.43 29.92
C ARG A 23 -20.79 -6.45 30.23
N GLU A 24 -20.53 -7.31 31.21
CA GLU A 24 -21.58 -7.88 32.05
C GLU A 24 -20.93 -8.50 33.30
N GLY A 25 -21.23 -7.92 34.46
CA GLY A 25 -20.84 -8.45 35.76
C GLY A 25 -21.64 -9.71 36.13
N PRO A 26 -21.24 -10.45 37.18
CA PRO A 26 -21.79 -11.78 37.46
C PRO A 26 -23.13 -11.67 38.18
N LEU A 27 -24.19 -12.19 37.56
CA LEU A 27 -25.43 -12.55 38.26
C LEU A 27 -25.83 -13.99 37.93
N ASN A 28 -25.94 -14.76 39.02
CA ASN A 28 -26.43 -16.13 39.13
C ASN A 28 -27.77 -16.37 38.40
N GLY A 29 -27.93 -17.56 37.82
CA GLY A 29 -29.27 -18.13 37.56
C GLY A 29 -29.39 -18.98 36.30
N SER A 30 -29.36 -20.30 36.45
CA SER A 30 -29.58 -21.32 35.42
C SER A 30 -30.89 -21.13 34.64
N ARG A 31 -30.81 -20.94 33.31
CA ARG A 31 -31.80 -21.39 32.31
C ARG A 31 -31.08 -21.75 31.00
N GLY A 32 -31.56 -22.80 30.34
CA GLY A 32 -30.87 -23.58 29.30
C GLY A 32 -30.04 -22.78 28.30
N ARG A 33 -28.82 -23.26 28.03
CA ARG A 33 -28.00 -22.77 26.91
C ARG A 33 -28.84 -22.87 25.64
N PRO A 34 -29.24 -21.75 25.01
CA PRO A 34 -29.58 -21.80 23.61
C PRO A 34 -28.31 -22.32 22.92
N GLU A 35 -28.47 -23.27 22.00
CA GLU A 35 -27.44 -23.62 21.05
C GLU A 35 -26.77 -22.32 20.60
N THR A 36 -25.44 -22.25 20.70
CA THR A 36 -24.64 -21.07 20.35
C THR A 36 -24.82 -20.80 18.87
N SER A 37 -25.94 -20.19 18.54
CA SER A 37 -26.28 -19.63 17.26
C SER A 37 -25.19 -18.60 17.05
N GLY A 38 -24.24 -18.93 16.18
CA GLY A 38 -23.06 -18.09 15.97
C GLY A 38 -23.49 -16.64 15.74
N TRP A 39 -22.73 -15.70 16.31
CA TRP A 39 -22.96 -14.29 16.09
C TRP A 39 -22.74 -14.01 14.60
N VAL A 40 -23.75 -13.47 13.92
CA VAL A 40 -23.54 -12.97 12.55
C VAL A 40 -22.98 -11.56 12.69
N ILE A 41 -21.83 -11.33 12.04
CA ILE A 41 -21.14 -10.04 12.06
C ILE A 41 -21.24 -9.45 10.66
N GLU A 42 -21.71 -8.21 10.57
CA GLU A 42 -21.67 -7.43 9.35
C GLU A 42 -20.60 -6.34 9.47
N THR A 43 -19.82 -6.19 8.41
CA THR A 43 -18.76 -5.19 8.32
C THR A 43 -18.72 -4.58 6.91
N VAL A 44 -18.23 -3.34 6.81
CA VAL A 44 -17.88 -2.73 5.53
C VAL A 44 -16.38 -2.89 5.33
N ILE A 45 -16.01 -3.73 4.37
CA ILE A 45 -14.60 -3.99 4.03
C ILE A 45 -13.99 -2.71 3.45
N SER A 46 -12.80 -2.32 3.92
CA SER A 46 -12.00 -1.27 3.30
C SER A 46 -10.95 -1.90 2.39
N PRO A 47 -11.07 -1.77 1.05
CA PRO A 47 -10.09 -2.36 0.14
C PRO A 47 -8.69 -1.73 0.32
N PHE A 48 -8.60 -0.44 0.65
CA PHE A 48 -7.32 0.18 1.01
C PHE A 48 -6.70 -0.51 2.23
N HIS A 49 -7.45 -0.70 3.32
CA HIS A 49 -6.92 -1.28 4.54
C HIS A 49 -6.39 -2.69 4.30
N CYS A 50 -7.20 -3.53 3.64
CA CYS A 50 -6.84 -4.89 3.28
C CYS A 50 -5.54 -4.94 2.47
N LEU A 51 -5.47 -4.21 1.35
CA LEU A 51 -4.31 -4.22 0.45
C LEU A 51 -3.05 -3.63 1.11
N TYR A 52 -3.20 -2.58 1.92
CA TYR A 52 -2.07 -1.95 2.60
C TYR A 52 -1.49 -2.87 3.69
N GLN A 53 -2.32 -3.60 4.44
CA GLN A 53 -1.84 -4.57 5.43
C GLN A 53 -1.11 -5.74 4.77
N ASP A 54 -1.61 -6.25 3.65
CA ASP A 54 -0.91 -7.30 2.89
C ASP A 54 0.42 -6.78 2.33
N ALA A 55 0.47 -5.53 1.87
CA ALA A 55 1.71 -4.87 1.44
C ALA A 55 2.73 -4.81 2.60
N LEU A 56 2.30 -4.41 3.80
CA LEU A 56 3.15 -4.41 5.00
C LEU A 56 3.64 -5.82 5.37
N HIS A 57 2.76 -6.82 5.26
CA HIS A 57 3.11 -8.21 5.52
C HIS A 57 4.22 -8.67 4.58
N PHE A 58 4.05 -8.53 3.26
CA PHE A 58 5.06 -8.92 2.27
C PHE A 58 6.34 -8.09 2.38
N HIS A 59 6.23 -6.79 2.69
CA HIS A 59 7.38 -5.95 2.99
C HIS A 59 8.18 -6.54 4.17
N THR A 60 7.53 -6.82 5.29
CA THR A 60 8.18 -7.43 6.47
C THR A 60 8.81 -8.78 6.15
N GLN A 61 8.08 -9.66 5.46
CA GLN A 61 8.59 -10.96 5.04
C GLN A 61 9.81 -10.82 4.11
N SER A 62 9.84 -9.81 3.24
CA SER A 62 10.97 -9.58 2.34
C SER A 62 12.27 -9.30 3.09
N HIS A 63 12.23 -8.54 4.19
CA HIS A 63 13.40 -8.33 5.06
C HIS A 63 13.86 -9.62 5.71
N LEU A 64 12.93 -10.40 6.27
CA LEU A 64 13.24 -11.65 6.96
C LEU A 64 13.85 -12.70 6.00
N ARG A 65 13.40 -12.73 4.74
CA ARG A 65 13.90 -13.67 3.73
C ARG A 65 15.22 -13.24 3.11
N LEU A 66 15.58 -11.95 3.16
CA LEU A 66 16.80 -11.44 2.55
C LEU A 66 18.06 -12.17 3.03
N VAL A 67 18.11 -12.55 4.31
CA VAL A 67 19.23 -13.29 4.91
C VAL A 67 19.40 -14.69 4.32
N ARG A 68 18.33 -15.28 3.77
CA ARG A 68 18.31 -16.66 3.25
C ARG A 68 18.32 -16.73 1.74
N SER A 69 17.59 -15.85 1.07
CA SER A 69 17.41 -15.86 -0.38
C SER A 69 17.04 -14.49 -0.91
N GLU A 70 17.95 -13.88 -1.68
CA GLU A 70 17.67 -12.62 -2.36
C GLU A 70 16.52 -12.74 -3.37
N SER A 71 16.40 -13.89 -4.04
CA SER A 71 15.33 -14.13 -5.01
C SER A 71 13.96 -14.21 -4.34
N GLU A 72 13.84 -14.84 -3.17
CA GLU A 72 12.61 -14.82 -2.37
C GLU A 72 12.29 -13.42 -1.85
N ALA A 73 13.28 -12.74 -1.29
CA ALA A 73 13.11 -11.37 -0.82
C ALA A 73 12.66 -10.43 -1.95
N SER A 74 13.26 -10.54 -3.13
CA SER A 74 12.89 -9.75 -4.32
C SER A 74 11.48 -10.07 -4.81
N ARG A 75 11.07 -11.35 -4.82
CA ARG A 75 9.69 -11.76 -5.17
C ARG A 75 8.67 -11.13 -4.23
N LEU A 76 8.90 -11.21 -2.92
CA LEU A 76 8.04 -10.59 -1.90
C LEU A 76 8.03 -9.07 -2.03
N ALA A 77 9.18 -8.45 -2.32
CA ALA A 77 9.28 -7.02 -2.52
C ALA A 77 8.44 -6.55 -3.72
N ARG A 78 8.48 -7.25 -4.85
CA ARG A 78 7.63 -6.92 -6.00
C ARG A 78 6.15 -7.00 -5.65
N GLY A 79 5.76 -8.06 -4.93
CA GLY A 79 4.38 -8.22 -4.44
C GLY A 79 3.96 -7.06 -3.54
N ALA A 80 4.78 -6.71 -2.56
CA ALA A 80 4.53 -5.59 -1.64
C ALA A 80 4.38 -4.26 -2.39
N LEU A 81 5.26 -3.95 -3.35
CA LEU A 81 5.18 -2.70 -4.12
C LEU A 81 3.87 -2.60 -4.91
N LEU A 82 3.45 -3.69 -5.57
CA LEU A 82 2.19 -3.71 -6.31
C LEU A 82 0.99 -3.50 -5.39
N LEU A 83 1.01 -4.12 -4.20
CA LEU A 83 -0.05 -3.95 -3.20
C LEU A 83 -0.08 -2.54 -2.61
N TYR A 84 1.08 -1.91 -2.36
CA TYR A 84 1.11 -0.49 -1.96
C TYR A 84 0.43 0.40 -3.01
N ILE A 85 0.75 0.23 -4.29
CA ILE A 85 0.13 1.03 -5.35
C ILE A 85 -1.37 0.69 -5.50
N ALA A 86 -1.75 -0.58 -5.42
CA ALA A 86 -3.15 -1.00 -5.46
C ALA A 86 -3.96 -0.45 -4.28
N SER A 87 -3.36 -0.39 -3.08
CA SER A 87 -3.99 0.24 -1.92
C SER A 87 -4.26 1.73 -2.18
N ALA A 88 -3.29 2.45 -2.74
CA ALA A 88 -3.46 3.86 -3.11
C ALA A 88 -4.61 4.05 -4.12
N GLU A 89 -4.68 3.15 -5.11
CA GLU A 89 -5.75 3.11 -6.10
C GLU A 89 -7.11 2.92 -5.43
N ALA A 90 -7.23 1.93 -4.54
CA ALA A 90 -8.44 1.69 -3.77
C ALA A 90 -8.85 2.91 -2.94
N LEU A 91 -7.90 3.58 -2.26
CA LEU A 91 -8.19 4.74 -1.42
C LEU A 91 -8.73 5.92 -2.23
N VAL A 92 -8.11 6.22 -3.37
CA VAL A 92 -8.55 7.33 -4.25
C VAL A 92 -9.95 7.07 -4.79
N HIS A 93 -10.22 5.86 -5.25
CA HIS A 93 -11.55 5.51 -5.77
C HIS A 93 -12.61 5.46 -4.66
N GLN A 94 -12.28 4.91 -3.49
CA GLN A 94 -13.16 4.94 -2.32
C GLN A 94 -13.49 6.38 -1.92
N ALA A 95 -12.48 7.27 -1.89
CA ALA A 95 -12.70 8.69 -1.59
C ALA A 95 -13.58 9.37 -2.66
N ALA A 96 -13.41 9.04 -3.93
CA ALA A 96 -14.28 9.58 -5.00
C ALA A 96 -15.76 9.20 -4.82
N VAL A 97 -16.04 7.96 -4.35
CA VAL A 97 -17.40 7.52 -4.02
C VAL A 97 -17.93 8.23 -2.79
N GLU A 98 -17.15 8.28 -1.71
CA GLU A 98 -17.65 8.66 -0.39
C GLU A 98 -17.60 10.18 -0.13
N LEU A 99 -16.77 10.92 -0.86
CA LEU A 99 -16.52 12.36 -0.66
C LEU A 99 -16.80 13.20 -1.91
N GLY A 100 -16.89 12.56 -3.08
CA GLY A 100 -17.12 13.25 -4.34
C GLY A 100 -18.52 13.86 -4.42
N ARG A 101 -18.64 14.91 -5.23
CA ARG A 101 -19.94 15.43 -5.68
C ARG A 101 -20.69 14.31 -6.43
N PRO A 102 -21.95 14.01 -6.08
CA PRO A 102 -22.69 12.91 -6.69
C PRO A 102 -22.73 12.95 -8.23
N GLU A 103 -22.73 14.15 -8.81
CA GLU A 103 -22.76 14.37 -10.26
C GLU A 103 -21.44 14.00 -10.94
N LEU A 104 -20.33 13.97 -10.20
CA LEU A 104 -18.97 13.73 -10.71
C LEU A 104 -18.40 12.38 -10.29
N THR A 105 -19.00 11.70 -9.31
CA THR A 105 -18.55 10.39 -8.80
C THR A 105 -18.35 9.37 -9.93
N ALA A 106 -19.27 9.32 -10.89
CA ALA A 106 -19.22 8.37 -12.00
C ALA A 106 -18.00 8.54 -12.93
N LEU A 107 -17.34 9.71 -12.93
CA LEU A 107 -16.16 9.95 -13.77
C LEU A 107 -14.93 9.18 -13.28
N ILE A 108 -14.79 9.01 -11.96
CA ILE A 108 -13.62 8.36 -11.36
C ILE A 108 -13.99 6.98 -10.83
N ALA A 109 -15.16 6.85 -10.22
CA ALA A 109 -15.50 5.71 -9.39
C ALA A 109 -16.39 4.64 -10.07
N ASP A 110 -16.55 4.66 -11.40
CA ASP A 110 -17.22 3.57 -12.13
C ASP A 110 -16.39 2.28 -11.99
N PRO A 111 -16.86 1.24 -11.26
CA PRO A 111 -16.08 0.01 -11.08
C PRO A 111 -15.99 -0.81 -12.36
N GLY A 112 -16.88 -0.60 -13.34
CA GLY A 112 -16.80 -1.25 -14.65
C GLY A 112 -15.74 -0.65 -15.56
N ARG A 113 -15.33 0.61 -15.29
CA ARG A 113 -14.34 1.37 -16.05
C ARG A 113 -13.53 2.27 -15.10
N PRO A 114 -12.70 1.69 -14.21
CA PRO A 114 -11.96 2.46 -13.24
C PRO A 114 -10.99 3.40 -13.93
N SER A 115 -10.95 4.65 -13.47
CA SER A 115 -9.96 5.61 -13.95
C SER A 115 -8.55 5.17 -13.51
N PRO A 116 -7.52 5.26 -14.36
CA PRO A 116 -6.16 4.93 -13.95
C PRO A 116 -5.76 5.79 -12.75
N LEU A 117 -5.12 5.19 -11.74
CA LEU A 117 -4.65 5.92 -10.56
C LEU A 117 -3.89 7.20 -10.94
N ALA A 118 -3.00 7.15 -11.95
CA ALA A 118 -2.22 8.28 -12.44
C ALA A 118 -3.03 9.55 -12.77
N ASP A 119 -4.30 9.39 -13.12
CA ASP A 119 -5.24 10.47 -13.41
C ASP A 119 -6.18 10.70 -12.22
N ALA A 120 -6.69 9.63 -11.61
CA ALA A 120 -7.68 9.69 -10.54
C ALA A 120 -7.22 10.53 -9.33
N TRP A 121 -5.95 10.40 -8.89
CA TRP A 121 -5.47 11.18 -7.73
C TRP A 121 -5.37 12.68 -8.02
N ARG A 122 -5.16 13.06 -9.30
CA ARG A 122 -5.09 14.46 -9.73
C ARG A 122 -6.46 15.11 -9.79
N LEU A 123 -7.46 14.33 -10.17
CA LEU A 123 -8.84 14.76 -10.31
C LEU A 123 -9.59 14.77 -8.97
N LEU A 124 -9.18 13.91 -8.01
CA LEU A 124 -9.87 13.78 -6.72
C LEU A 124 -10.13 15.12 -6.01
N PRO A 125 -9.15 16.06 -5.88
CA PRO A 125 -9.41 17.34 -5.23
C PRO A 125 -10.47 18.21 -5.93
N ALA A 126 -10.64 18.07 -7.25
CA ALA A 126 -11.62 18.84 -8.01
C ALA A 126 -13.04 18.29 -7.87
N ILE A 127 -13.19 16.99 -7.59
CA ILE A 127 -14.50 16.35 -7.45
C ILE A 127 -15.03 16.36 -6.01
N VAL A 128 -14.19 16.54 -5.00
CA VAL A 128 -14.63 16.60 -3.59
C VAL A 128 -15.27 17.95 -3.29
N ALA A 129 -16.43 17.93 -2.63
CA ALA A 129 -17.34 19.06 -2.56
C ALA A 129 -16.77 20.34 -1.89
N GLU A 130 -15.76 20.22 -1.03
CA GLU A 130 -15.22 21.33 -0.21
C GLU A 130 -13.69 21.24 0.01
N GLY A 131 -12.90 21.28 -1.07
CA GLY A 131 -11.43 21.34 -1.01
C GLY A 131 -10.89 22.79 -1.11
N PRO A 132 -9.71 23.10 -0.54
CA PRO A 132 -9.02 24.37 -0.81
C PRO A 132 -8.73 24.49 -2.31
N THR A 133 -9.09 25.62 -2.89
CA THR A 133 -8.98 25.92 -4.33
C THR A 133 -7.56 26.36 -4.77
N GLY A 134 -6.56 26.19 -3.92
CA GLY A 134 -5.17 26.56 -4.21
C GLY A 134 -4.54 25.69 -5.29
N ALA A 135 -3.59 26.25 -6.05
CA ALA A 135 -2.91 25.57 -7.14
C ALA A 135 -2.37 24.19 -6.73
N PHE A 136 -2.65 23.16 -7.54
CA PHE A 136 -2.07 21.84 -7.36
C PHE A 136 -0.73 21.71 -8.04
N ASP A 137 0.33 22.10 -7.32
CA ASP A 137 1.68 21.95 -7.82
C ASP A 137 2.14 20.48 -7.68
N THR A 138 2.09 19.77 -8.80
CA THR A 138 2.54 18.38 -8.91
C THR A 138 4.04 18.24 -9.12
N GLU A 139 4.79 19.35 -9.20
CA GLU A 139 6.25 19.33 -9.33
C GLU A 139 6.95 19.30 -7.96
N LEU A 140 6.21 19.57 -6.88
CA LEU A 140 6.71 19.48 -5.51
C LEU A 140 6.53 18.08 -4.93
N ALA A 141 7.45 17.70 -4.03
CA ALA A 141 7.36 16.43 -3.31
C ALA A 141 6.01 16.32 -2.55
N PRO A 142 5.39 15.12 -2.50
CA PRO A 142 5.93 13.82 -2.93
C PRO A 142 5.52 13.40 -4.36
N TRP A 143 4.89 14.28 -5.14
CA TRP A 143 4.20 13.88 -6.38
C TRP A 143 5.13 13.38 -7.48
N PRO A 144 6.32 13.99 -7.72
CA PRO A 144 7.26 13.43 -8.68
C PRO A 144 7.76 12.04 -8.29
N GLN A 145 7.98 11.78 -6.99
CA GLN A 145 8.37 10.46 -6.49
C GLN A 145 7.25 9.44 -6.66
N PHE A 146 6.01 9.85 -6.35
CA PHE A 146 4.84 9.02 -6.55
C PHE A 146 4.64 8.68 -8.03
N ALA A 147 4.87 9.64 -8.93
CA ALA A 147 4.82 9.41 -10.37
C ALA A 147 5.86 8.37 -10.85
N GLU A 148 7.07 8.35 -10.28
CA GLU A 148 8.07 7.31 -10.57
C GLU A 148 7.62 5.92 -10.09
N MET A 149 6.98 5.81 -8.92
CA MET A 149 6.39 4.54 -8.46
C MET A 149 5.30 4.04 -9.43
N LEU A 150 4.42 4.94 -9.89
CA LEU A 150 3.40 4.60 -10.87
C LEU A 150 4.03 4.19 -12.21
N ALA A 151 5.07 4.89 -12.65
CA ALA A 151 5.81 4.56 -13.87
C ALA A 151 6.44 3.16 -13.77
N LEU A 152 6.98 2.77 -12.61
CA LEU A 152 7.50 1.43 -12.39
C LEU A 152 6.41 0.36 -12.56
N ARG A 153 5.25 0.49 -11.89
CA ARG A 153 4.11 -0.43 -12.10
C ARG A 153 3.68 -0.45 -13.57
N THR A 154 3.51 0.71 -14.20
CA THR A 154 3.09 0.82 -15.59
C THR A 154 4.05 0.12 -16.53
N SER A 155 5.36 0.23 -16.31
CA SER A 155 6.37 -0.47 -17.12
C SER A 155 6.28 -2.00 -17.03
N TRP A 156 5.66 -2.55 -15.97
CA TRP A 156 5.47 -4.00 -15.82
C TRP A 156 4.19 -4.48 -16.50
N LEU A 157 3.14 -3.67 -16.47
CA LEU A 157 1.82 -4.01 -17.05
C LEU A 157 1.73 -3.66 -18.53
N TYR A 158 2.39 -2.57 -18.94
CA TYR A 158 2.40 -2.02 -20.29
C TYR A 158 3.85 -1.77 -20.73
N PRO A 159 4.61 -2.84 -21.03
CA PRO A 159 6.08 -2.80 -21.07
C PRO A 159 6.69 -2.08 -22.28
N GLY A 160 5.89 -1.66 -23.26
CA GLY A 160 6.37 -1.01 -24.47
C GLY A 160 7.37 -1.87 -25.28
N PRO A 161 8.20 -1.24 -26.13
CA PRO A 161 9.17 -1.93 -26.98
C PRO A 161 10.31 -2.59 -26.21
N ALA A 162 10.81 -3.73 -26.73
CA ALA A 162 11.90 -4.49 -26.12
C ALA A 162 13.19 -3.67 -25.87
N ALA A 163 13.47 -2.69 -26.74
CA ALA A 163 14.64 -1.83 -26.61
C ALA A 163 14.59 -0.92 -25.37
N GLN A 164 13.41 -0.59 -24.85
CA GLN A 164 13.22 0.29 -23.70
C GLN A 164 13.19 -0.47 -22.36
N ARG A 165 13.10 -1.80 -22.39
CA ARG A 165 13.06 -2.68 -21.21
C ARG A 165 14.33 -3.51 -21.03
N LYS A 166 15.46 -3.02 -21.55
CA LYS A 166 16.77 -3.66 -21.32
C LYS A 166 17.14 -3.53 -19.85
N ALA A 167 17.53 -4.64 -19.25
CA ALA A 167 18.14 -4.68 -17.92
C ALA A 167 19.61 -5.06 -18.06
N TYR A 168 20.45 -4.54 -17.17
CA TYR A 168 21.88 -4.77 -17.18
C TYR A 168 22.26 -5.50 -15.91
N TYR A 169 23.00 -6.59 -16.08
CA TYR A 169 23.51 -7.40 -14.99
C TYR A 169 25.03 -7.44 -15.08
N ARG A 170 25.68 -7.50 -13.92
CA ARG A 170 27.09 -7.86 -13.83
C ARG A 170 27.21 -9.33 -13.46
N SER A 171 28.24 -9.97 -13.97
CA SER A 171 28.70 -11.24 -13.44
C SER A 171 30.22 -11.22 -13.36
N PRO A 172 30.81 -11.72 -12.25
CA PRO A 172 32.25 -11.72 -12.09
C PRO A 172 32.94 -12.68 -13.09
N ARG A 173 32.24 -13.69 -13.61
CA ARG A 173 32.74 -14.69 -14.57
C ARG A 173 31.62 -15.20 -15.47
N SER A 174 31.95 -15.80 -16.61
CA SER A 174 30.95 -16.32 -17.57
C SER A 174 30.04 -17.42 -17.01
N ASP A 175 30.46 -18.14 -15.97
CA ASP A 175 29.77 -19.26 -15.33
C ASP A 175 29.17 -18.91 -13.95
N ALA A 176 29.35 -17.68 -13.49
CA ALA A 176 28.87 -17.23 -12.19
C ALA A 176 27.44 -16.66 -12.25
N ALA A 177 26.80 -16.56 -11.08
CA ALA A 177 25.51 -15.89 -10.95
C ALA A 177 25.61 -14.41 -11.35
N TYR A 178 24.51 -13.90 -11.91
CA TYR A 178 24.38 -12.51 -12.34
C TYR A 178 23.65 -11.70 -11.27
N GLU A 179 24.12 -10.48 -11.03
CA GLU A 179 23.50 -9.51 -10.14
C GLU A 179 23.11 -8.26 -10.93
N PRO A 180 22.03 -7.55 -10.57
CA PRO A 180 21.71 -6.26 -11.16
C PRO A 180 22.90 -5.30 -11.12
N LEU A 181 23.13 -4.58 -12.22
CA LEU A 181 24.20 -3.60 -12.32
C LEU A 181 23.79 -2.33 -11.54
N GLU A 182 24.62 -1.92 -10.58
CA GLU A 182 24.46 -0.64 -9.90
C GLU A 182 25.14 0.51 -10.67
N PRO A 183 24.66 1.76 -10.60
CA PRO A 183 25.20 2.87 -11.40
C PRO A 183 26.72 3.07 -11.27
N HIS A 184 27.26 2.96 -10.05
CA HIS A 184 28.69 3.11 -9.75
C HIS A 184 29.57 1.97 -10.31
N GLN A 185 28.96 0.90 -10.81
CA GLN A 185 29.62 -0.29 -11.33
C GLN A 185 29.63 -0.31 -12.86
N THR A 186 29.05 0.70 -13.51
CA THR A 186 28.97 0.79 -14.96
C THR A 186 30.39 0.92 -15.56
N PRO A 187 30.83 -0.02 -16.42
CA PRO A 187 32.15 0.06 -17.05
C PRO A 187 32.30 1.31 -17.91
N SER A 188 33.50 1.90 -17.91
CA SER A 188 33.82 3.02 -18.80
C SER A 188 33.70 2.58 -20.26
N GLY A 189 32.95 3.35 -21.05
CA GLY A 189 32.71 3.08 -22.48
C GLY A 189 31.43 2.31 -22.81
N LEU A 190 30.67 1.84 -21.81
CA LEU A 190 29.33 1.29 -22.04
C LEU A 190 28.30 2.44 -22.06
N PRO A 191 27.43 2.57 -23.09
CA PRO A 191 26.44 3.66 -23.17
C PRO A 191 25.20 3.37 -22.28
N VAL A 192 25.43 3.14 -20.98
CA VAL A 192 24.37 2.90 -19.99
C VAL A 192 24.29 4.11 -19.06
N SER A 193 23.19 4.86 -19.17
CA SER A 193 22.92 6.00 -18.28
C SER A 193 22.47 5.51 -16.90
N PRO A 194 22.84 6.18 -15.79
CA PRO A 194 22.27 5.90 -14.46
C PRO A 194 20.74 5.91 -14.45
N ASP A 195 20.13 6.82 -15.22
CA ASP A 195 18.67 6.93 -15.35
C ASP A 195 18.04 5.74 -16.08
N SER A 196 18.84 4.89 -16.73
CA SER A 196 18.36 3.63 -17.32
C SER A 196 18.35 2.46 -16.31
N LEU A 197 19.02 2.62 -15.16
CA LEU A 197 19.09 1.63 -14.09
C LEU A 197 18.12 1.97 -12.96
N LEU A 198 18.08 3.24 -12.55
CA LEU A 198 17.29 3.73 -11.43
C LEU A 198 16.37 4.89 -11.84
N TYR A 199 15.30 5.06 -11.08
CA TYR A 199 14.52 6.29 -11.07
C TYR A 199 15.23 7.37 -10.24
N PRO A 200 15.46 8.58 -10.77
CA PRO A 200 16.36 9.56 -10.16
C PRO A 200 15.85 10.12 -8.82
N ARG A 201 14.52 10.23 -8.61
CA ARG A 201 13.99 10.85 -7.37
C ARG A 201 13.76 9.85 -6.26
N THR A 202 13.40 8.62 -6.60
CA THR A 202 13.10 7.54 -5.64
C THR A 202 14.26 6.57 -5.45
N GLY A 203 15.23 6.53 -6.38
CA GLY A 203 16.25 5.49 -6.40
C GLY A 203 15.69 4.08 -6.66
N LEU A 204 14.41 3.95 -7.03
CA LEU A 204 13.81 2.67 -7.33
C LEU A 204 14.45 2.07 -8.59
N PRO A 205 14.77 0.77 -8.59
CA PRO A 205 15.30 0.14 -9.78
C PRO A 205 14.24 0.05 -10.88
N ARG A 206 14.67 0.29 -12.12
CA ARG A 206 13.83 0.04 -13.30
C ARG A 206 13.67 -1.44 -13.59
N ASP A 207 14.69 -2.24 -13.27
CA ASP A 207 14.60 -3.70 -13.31
C ASP A 207 13.76 -4.23 -12.12
N PRO A 208 12.61 -4.89 -12.37
CA PRO A 208 11.81 -5.52 -11.31
C PRO A 208 12.60 -6.52 -10.46
N TYR A 209 13.58 -7.23 -11.03
CA TYR A 209 14.38 -8.23 -10.30
C TYR A 209 15.45 -7.59 -9.41
N ALA A 210 15.72 -6.30 -9.58
CA ALA A 210 16.61 -5.54 -8.72
C ALA A 210 15.91 -4.93 -7.50
N LEU A 211 14.58 -5.04 -7.39
CA LEU A 211 13.85 -4.58 -6.22
C LEU A 211 14.28 -5.37 -4.97
N ARG A 212 14.47 -4.65 -3.86
CA ARG A 212 14.98 -5.13 -2.57
C ARG A 212 14.17 -4.51 -1.44
N PRO A 213 14.18 -5.08 -0.23
CA PRO A 213 13.38 -4.58 0.89
C PRO A 213 13.61 -3.09 1.19
N ARG A 214 14.86 -2.61 1.19
CA ARG A 214 15.20 -1.18 1.35
C ARG A 214 14.50 -0.22 0.38
N HIS A 215 14.18 -0.70 -0.83
CA HIS A 215 13.48 0.09 -1.83
C HIS A 215 12.00 0.27 -1.46
N LEU A 216 11.43 -0.69 -0.72
CA LEU A 216 10.06 -0.63 -0.20
C LEU A 216 9.93 0.36 0.94
N ASP A 217 10.97 0.57 1.76
CA ASP A 217 10.99 1.65 2.75
C ASP A 217 10.75 3.00 2.08
N THR A 218 11.43 3.24 0.96
CA THR A 218 11.25 4.45 0.15
C THR A 218 9.87 4.50 -0.48
N ALA A 219 9.42 3.41 -1.12
CA ALA A 219 8.11 3.35 -1.76
C ALA A 219 6.96 3.60 -0.76
N ARG A 220 7.05 3.00 0.44
CA ARG A 220 6.10 3.21 1.52
C ARG A 220 6.11 4.66 2.00
N SER A 221 7.29 5.24 2.23
CA SER A 221 7.41 6.64 2.67
C SER A 221 6.81 7.61 1.65
N VAL A 222 7.05 7.39 0.36
CA VAL A 222 6.46 8.19 -0.73
C VAL A 222 4.94 8.03 -0.77
N LEU A 223 4.42 6.81 -0.64
CA LEU A 223 2.98 6.56 -0.60
C LEU A 223 2.33 7.25 0.60
N ASP A 224 2.87 7.05 1.82
CA ASP A 224 2.33 7.64 3.04
C ASP A 224 2.33 9.18 2.95
N ALA A 225 3.41 9.77 2.40
CA ALA A 225 3.48 11.20 2.13
C ALA A 225 2.47 11.66 1.07
N ALA A 226 2.21 10.87 0.02
CA ALA A 226 1.23 11.19 -1.01
C ALA A 226 -0.19 11.16 -0.43
N ILE A 227 -0.51 10.19 0.43
CA ILE A 227 -1.78 10.12 1.16
C ILE A 227 -1.94 11.36 2.05
N GLU A 228 -0.92 11.73 2.81
CA GLU A 228 -0.95 12.93 3.65
C GLU A 228 -1.10 14.23 2.83
N GLY A 229 -0.36 14.34 1.72
CA GLY A 229 -0.44 15.46 0.79
C GLY A 229 -1.84 15.62 0.19
N LEU A 230 -2.48 14.50 -0.14
CA LEU A 230 -3.83 14.46 -0.67
C LEU A 230 -4.84 14.81 0.42
N ASP A 231 -4.71 14.24 1.61
CA ASP A 231 -5.60 14.52 2.74
C ASP A 231 -5.58 15.99 3.16
N ARG A 232 -4.39 16.62 3.19
CA ARG A 232 -4.28 18.08 3.42
C ARG A 232 -5.07 18.88 2.39
N ARG A 233 -5.08 18.47 1.12
CA ARG A 233 -5.90 19.08 0.07
C ARG A 233 -7.38 18.76 0.18
N LEU A 234 -7.75 17.74 0.93
CA LEU A 234 -9.14 17.40 1.19
C LEU A 234 -9.61 17.90 2.56
N GLY A 235 -8.87 18.83 3.19
CA GLY A 235 -9.23 19.36 4.51
C GLY A 235 -9.28 18.29 5.61
N GLY A 236 -8.44 17.27 5.51
CA GLY A 236 -8.41 16.14 6.43
C GLY A 236 -9.52 15.11 6.21
N ALA A 237 -10.34 15.24 5.15
CA ALA A 237 -11.50 14.38 4.94
C ALA A 237 -11.15 12.92 4.59
N LEU A 238 -9.96 12.67 4.03
CA LEU A 238 -9.51 11.33 3.65
C LEU A 238 -9.17 10.50 4.87
N THR A 239 -8.54 11.12 5.88
CA THR A 239 -8.08 10.41 7.08
C THR A 239 -8.96 10.62 8.32
N ARG A 240 -9.94 11.53 8.27
CA ARG A 240 -10.88 11.82 9.36
C ARG A 240 -11.42 10.55 10.01
N ASN A 241 -11.37 10.51 11.34
CA ASN A 241 -11.83 9.37 12.16
C ASN A 241 -11.19 8.02 11.80
N GLN A 242 -10.04 8.02 11.11
CA GLN A 242 -9.38 6.84 10.59
C GLN A 242 -10.25 6.03 9.61
N ARG A 243 -11.15 6.67 8.86
CA ARG A 243 -12.09 5.98 7.93
C ARG A 243 -11.41 5.04 6.94
N HIS A 244 -10.21 5.38 6.49
CA HIS A 244 -9.42 4.56 5.58
C HIS A 244 -8.80 3.34 6.27
N ARG A 245 -8.76 3.27 7.60
CA ARG A 245 -8.15 2.17 8.37
C ARG A 245 -9.11 1.42 9.28
N LYS A 246 -10.37 1.85 9.38
CA LYS A 246 -11.38 1.24 10.24
C LYS A 246 -12.49 0.65 9.41
N GLU A 247 -12.83 -0.59 9.72
CA GLU A 247 -14.00 -1.26 9.18
C GLU A 247 -15.09 -1.24 10.27
N PRO A 248 -16.23 -0.56 10.06
CA PRO A 248 -17.30 -0.53 11.04
C PRO A 248 -17.94 -1.92 11.15
N VAL A 249 -18.10 -2.41 12.37
CA VAL A 249 -18.62 -3.74 12.67
C VAL A 249 -19.95 -3.66 13.42
N ARG A 250 -20.95 -4.43 13.03
CA ARG A 250 -22.20 -4.62 13.77
C ARG A 250 -22.59 -6.09 13.90
N VAL A 251 -23.18 -6.44 15.05
CA VAL A 251 -23.81 -7.74 15.25
C VAL A 251 -25.20 -7.75 14.61
N VAL A 252 -25.46 -8.74 13.77
CA VAL A 252 -26.77 -9.01 13.18
C VAL A 252 -27.44 -10.14 13.95
N TYR A 253 -28.56 -9.83 14.59
CA TYR A 253 -29.38 -10.83 15.26
C TYR A 253 -30.40 -11.40 14.27
N PRO A 254 -30.50 -12.74 14.12
CA PRO A 254 -31.53 -13.33 13.26
C PRO A 254 -32.91 -12.95 13.81
N GLN A 255 -33.76 -12.36 12.97
CA GLN A 255 -35.15 -12.11 13.35
C GLN A 255 -35.87 -13.44 13.46
N GLN A 256 -36.40 -13.75 14.64
CA GLN A 256 -37.30 -14.89 14.82
C GLN A 256 -38.55 -14.63 13.96
N LYS A 257 -38.77 -15.50 12.97
CA LYS A 257 -40.00 -15.53 12.18
C LYS A 257 -41.12 -16.17 12.98
#